data_AF-A0A529L4U0-F1
#
_entry.id   AF-A0A529L4U0-F1
#
_cell.length_a   1.000
_cell.length_b   1.000
_cell.length_c   1.000
_cell.angle_alpha   90.00
_cell.angle_beta   90.00
_cell.angle_gamma   90.00
#
_symmetry.space_group_name_H-M   'P 1'
#
loop_
_entity.id
_entity.type
_entity.pdbx_description
1 polymer ?
#
loop_
_entity_poly.entity_id
_entity_poly.type
_entity_poly.pdbx_seq_one_letter_code
_entity_poly.pdbx_strand_id
1 'polypeptide(L)' 'MVKVIASSLRKGNVVDKDGKLYVILFAENIHPGKGTPVTQLDMRRIADGVKVSERYRTTEQVERAYVEDREHTFL' A
#
# COMPACT_ATOMS: atom_id res chain seq x y z
N MET A 1 -9.35 -7.47 -8.85
CA MET A 1 -8.48 -6.45 -8.24
C MET A 1 -7.36 -6.12 -9.20
N VAL A 2 -6.96 -4.85 -9.33
CA VAL A 2 -5.88 -4.47 -10.27
C VAL A 2 -4.55 -4.68 -9.55
N LYS A 3 -3.65 -5.47 -10.15
CA LYS A 3 -2.29 -5.64 -9.64
C LYS A 3 -1.39 -4.55 -10.17
N VAL A 4 -0.55 -3.99 -9.30
CA VAL A 4 0.44 -2.96 -9.64
C VAL A 4 1.78 -3.34 -9.03
N ILE A 5 2.88 -2.90 -9.64
CA ILE A 5 4.20 -3.12 -9.06
C ILE A 5 4.35 -2.29 -7.77
N ALA A 6 5.03 -2.84 -6.76
CA ALA A 6 5.20 -2.20 -5.46
C ALA A 6 5.76 -0.78 -5.58
N SER A 7 6.73 -0.57 -6.46
CA SER A 7 7.38 0.73 -6.68
C SER A 7 6.48 1.82 -7.25
N SER A 8 5.32 1.45 -7.81
CA SER A 8 4.31 2.38 -8.31
C SER A 8 3.37 2.88 -7.22
N LEU A 9 3.34 2.23 -6.06
CA LEU A 9 2.48 2.61 -4.94
C LEU A 9 2.89 3.95 -4.34
N ARG A 10 1.90 4.72 -3.91
CA ARG A 10 2.04 6.06 -3.32
C ARG A 10 1.20 6.18 -2.07
N LYS A 11 1.54 7.16 -1.22
CA LYS A 11 0.72 7.57 -0.08
C LYS A 11 -0.73 7.78 -0.53
N GLY A 12 -1.67 7.29 0.25
CA GLY A 12 -3.12 7.35 -0.02
C GLY A 12 -3.66 6.23 -0.90
N ASN A 13 -2.81 5.45 -1.59
CA ASN A 13 -3.30 4.24 -2.25
C ASN A 13 -3.81 3.24 -1.20
N VAL A 14 -4.83 2.47 -1.58
CA VAL A 14 -5.36 1.37 -0.78
C VAL A 14 -4.95 0.06 -1.42
N VAL A 15 -4.47 -0.86 -0.59
CA VAL A 15 -4.05 -2.19 -0.99
C VAL A 15 -4.81 -3.24 -0.19
N ASP A 16 -5.04 -4.39 -0.80
CA ASP A 16 -5.54 -5.58 -0.09
C ASP A 16 -4.35 -6.48 0.24
N LYS A 17 -4.31 -6.86 1.52
CA LYS A 17 -3.37 -7.82 2.05
C LYS A 17 -4.13 -8.78 2.95
N ASP A 18 -4.13 -10.06 2.60
CA ASP A 18 -4.76 -11.13 3.37
C ASP A 18 -6.26 -10.85 3.66
N GLY A 19 -6.98 -10.28 2.69
CA GLY A 19 -8.40 -9.93 2.80
C GLY A 19 -8.66 -8.70 3.68
N LYS A 20 -7.63 -7.92 3.98
CA LYS A 20 -7.71 -6.69 4.80
C LYS A 20 -7.23 -5.51 3.98
N LEU A 21 -8.00 -4.43 4.04
CA LEU A 21 -7.67 -3.19 3.35
C LEU A 21 -6.75 -2.31 4.20
N TYR A 22 -5.69 -1.83 3.57
CA TYR A 22 -4.70 -0.94 4.17
C TYR A 22 -4.55 0.32 3.32
N VAL A 23 -4.54 1.48 3.97
CA VAL A 23 -4.14 2.74 3.33
C VAL A 23 -2.64 2.96 3.53
N ILE A 24 -1.93 3.31 2.46
CA ILE A 24 -0.50 3.63 2.51
C ILE A 24 -0.31 5.00 3.13
N LEU A 25 0.48 5.07 4.21
CA LEU A 25 0.87 6.31 4.88
C LEU A 25 2.19 6.85 4.36
N PHE A 26 3.13 5.95 4.04
CA PHE A 26 4.45 6.26 3.52
C PHE A 26 4.90 5.17 2.54
N ALA A 27 5.60 5.57 1.48
CA ALA A 27 6.14 4.66 0.47
C ALA A 27 7.52 5.18 0.04
N GLU A 28 8.54 4.32 0.12
CA GLU A 28 9.91 4.65 -0.26
C GLU A 28 10.52 3.55 -1.13
N ASN A 29 11.16 3.94 -2.22
CA ASN A 29 11.91 3.04 -3.09
C ASN A 29 13.40 3.11 -2.77
N ILE A 30 13.94 2.05 -2.20
CA ILE A 30 15.33 1.96 -1.75
C ILE A 30 16.13 1.21 -2.81
N HIS A 31 17.10 1.89 -3.42
CA HIS A 31 17.99 1.33 -4.44
C HIS A 31 19.42 1.25 -3.90
N PRO A 32 19.85 0.11 -3.33
CA PRO A 32 21.21 -0.02 -2.83
C PRO A 32 22.21 -0.10 -4.00
N GLY A 33 23.39 0.50 -3.85
CA GLY A 33 24.43 0.47 -4.89
C GLY A 33 24.85 -0.95 -5.30
N LYS A 34 24.78 -1.91 -4.35
CA LYS A 34 24.80 -3.36 -4.61
C LYS A 34 23.63 -3.99 -3.87
N GLY A 35 22.77 -4.72 -4.57
CA GLY A 35 21.64 -5.45 -3.98
C GLY A 35 20.37 -5.37 -4.82
N THR A 36 19.32 -6.06 -4.35
CA THR A 36 18.00 -5.97 -4.96
C THR A 36 17.29 -4.71 -4.46
N PRO A 37 16.70 -3.89 -5.35
CA PRO A 37 15.91 -2.75 -4.93
C PRO A 37 14.62 -3.22 -4.23
N VAL A 38 14.27 -2.52 -3.16
CA VAL A 38 13.09 -2.82 -2.35
C VAL A 38 12.21 -1.58 -2.22
N THR A 39 10.91 -1.81 -2.08
CA THR A 39 9.95 -0.76 -1.74
C THR A 39 9.48 -0.99 -0.32
N GLN A 40 9.73 -0.01 0.55
CA GLN A 40 9.22 0.01 1.92
C GLN A 40 7.88 0.73 1.95
N LEU A 41 6.88 0.11 2.56
CA LEU A 41 5.54 0.65 2.70
C LEU A 41 5.15 0.66 4.18
N ASP A 42 4.84 1.84 4.72
CA ASP A 42 4.16 1.96 5.99
C ASP A 42 2.68 2.20 5.75
N MET A 43 1.85 1.36 6.35
CA MET A 43 0.43 1.28 6.05
C MET A 43 -0.39 1.27 7.33
N ARG A 44 -1.67 1.60 7.19
CA ARG A 44 -2.65 1.54 8.27
C ARG A 44 -3.87 0.76 7.81
N ARG A 45 -4.25 -0.26 8.56
CA ARG A 45 -5.48 -1.02 8.30
C ARG A 45 -6.68 -0.12 8.49
N ILE A 46 -7.60 -0.15 7.52
CA ILE A 46 -8.78 0.72 7.54
C ILE A 46 -9.75 0.31 8.65
N ALA A 47 -9.93 -0.99 8.88
CA ALA A 47 -10.93 -1.51 9.82
C ALA A 47 -10.67 -1.15 11.29
N ASP A 48 -9.41 -1.14 11.74
CA ASP A 48 -9.08 -0.96 13.16
C ASP A 48 -7.85 -0.08 13.43
N GLY A 49 -7.29 0.54 12.39
CA GLY A 49 -6.20 1.50 12.53
C GLY A 49 -4.83 0.89 12.84
N VAL A 50 -4.68 -0.44 12.86
CA VAL A 50 -3.37 -1.08 13.10
C VAL A 50 -2.36 -0.66 12.03
N LYS A 51 -1.20 -0.19 12.46
CA LYS A 51 -0.09 0.17 11.58
C LYS A 51 0.79 -1.04 11.30
N VAL A 52 1.23 -1.19 10.06
CA VAL A 52 2.12 -2.26 9.60
C VAL A 52 3.19 -1.65 8.70
N SER A 53 4.42 -2.14 8.79
CA SER A 53 5.52 -1.80 7.89
C SER A 53 5.93 -3.06 7.15
N GLU A 54 5.95 -3.00 5.82
CA GLU A 54 6.29 -4.12 4.94
C GLU A 54 7.36 -3.72 3.94
N ARG A 55 8.13 -4.72 3.49
CA ARG A 55 9.12 -4.55 2.42
C ARG A 55 8.85 -5.52 1.29
N TYR A 56 8.72 -4.97 0.10
CA TYR A 56 8.49 -5.71 -1.13
C TYR A 56 9.70 -5.59 -2.05
N ARG A 57 9.90 -6.56 -2.95
CA ARG A 57 10.77 -6.30 -4.10
C ARG A 57 10.11 -5.21 -4.96
N THR A 58 10.89 -4.27 -5.50
CA THR A 58 10.37 -3.13 -6.28
C THR A 58 9.42 -3.52 -7.44
N THR A 59 9.63 -4.70 -8.04
CA THR A 59 8.82 -5.24 -9.16
C THR A 59 7.73 -6.21 -8.72
N GLU A 60 7.60 -6.48 -7.43
CA GLU A 60 6.58 -7.39 -6.89
C GLU A 60 5.18 -6.84 -7.13
N GLN A 61 4.24 -7.72 -7.48
CA GLN A 61 2.86 -7.35 -7.76
C GLN A 61 2.07 -7.28 -6.47
N VAL A 62 1.47 -6.12 -6.21
CA VAL A 62 0.62 -5.85 -5.04
C VAL A 62 -0.81 -5.59 -5.53
N GLU A 63 -1.80 -6.11 -4.82
CA GLU A 63 -3.21 -5.92 -5.13
C GLU A 63 -3.68 -4.54 -4.69
N ARG A 64 -3.92 -3.64 -5.66
CA ARG A 64 -4.47 -2.32 -5.40
C ARG A 64 -5.99 -2.38 -5.36
N ALA A 65 -6.56 -1.90 -4.27
CA ALA A 65 -8.00 -1.71 -4.14
C ALA A 65 -8.42 -0.43 -4.85
N TYR A 66 -9.53 -0.49 -5.58
CA TYR A 66 -10.26 0.69 -5.97
C TYR A 66 -11.23 1.04 -4.84
N VAL A 67 -11.07 2.22 -4.26
CA VAL A 67 -11.96 2.74 -3.23
C VAL A 67 -12.71 3.91 -3.84
N GLU A 68 -14.04 3.86 -3.72
CA GLU A 68 -14.93 4.95 -4.13
C GLU A 68 -15.25 5.77 -2.89
N ASP A 69 -14.81 7.03 -2.87
CA ASP A 69 -15.21 7.97 -1.83
C ASP A 69 -16.63 8.46 -2.15
N ARG A 70 -17.57 8.26 -1.21
CA ARG A 70 -18.92 8.82 -1.28
C ARG A 70 -19.16 9.72 -0.08
N GLU A 71 -19.65 10.92 -0.33
CA GLU A 71 -20.04 11.85 0.73
C GLU A 71 -21.34 11.38 1.39
N HIS A 72 -21.35 11.37 2.72
CA HIS A 72 -22.52 11.06 3.52
C HIS A 72 -22.74 12.19 4.54
N THR A 73 -23.99 12.58 4.73
CA THR A 73 -24.41 13.50 5.81
C THR A 73 -24.88 12.67 7.00
N PHE A 74 -24.39 12.97 8.19
CA PHE A 74 -24.92 12.38 9.42
C PHE A 74 -26.31 12.96 9.71
N LEU A 75 -27.25 12.12 10.16
CA LEU A 75 -28.61 12.53 10.55
C LEU A 75 -28.67 12.93 12.03
#